data_AF-A0A1W0WR98-F1
#
_entry.id   AF-A0A1W0WR98-F1
#
_cell.length_a   1.000
_cell.length_b   1.000
_cell.length_c   1.000
_cell.angle_alpha   90.00
_cell.angle_beta   90.00
_cell.angle_gamma   90.00
#
_symmetry.space_group_name_H-M   'P 1'
#
loop_
_entity.id
_entity.type
_entity.pdbx_description
1 polymer ?
#
loop_
_entity_poly.entity_id
_entity_poly.type
_entity_poly.pdbx_seq_one_letter_code
_entity_poly.pdbx_strand_id
1 'polypeptide(L)'
;MESSAEMLQERNVHQIFVPAGMTGKLQPLDVGVNRPFKVFWTDAYQKWRKRLGPEDVTKSGYLRNPSRQELIDMVSECWQKVTSDCIKNSFVRAEIVSDENGAP
;
A
#
# COMPACT_ATOMS: atom_id res chain seq x y z
N MET A 1 -27.73 9.23 9.22
CA MET A 1 -26.64 8.48 8.58
C MET A 1 -25.66 8.21 9.72
N GLU A 2 -25.45 6.95 10.07
CA GLU A 2 -24.43 6.59 11.07
C GLU A 2 -23.07 7.11 10.63
N SER A 3 -22.34 7.65 11.58
CA SER A 3 -20.94 8.00 11.39
C SER A 3 -20.09 6.74 11.24
N SER A 4 -18.97 6.85 10.53
CA SER A 4 -18.02 5.74 10.42
C SER A 4 -17.54 5.23 11.78
N ALA A 5 -17.50 6.09 12.80
CA ALA A 5 -17.11 5.72 14.16
C ALA A 5 -18.15 4.80 14.84
N GLU A 6 -19.44 5.11 14.68
CA GLU A 6 -20.54 4.27 15.19
C GLU A 6 -20.52 2.90 14.50
N MET A 7 -20.35 2.86 13.18
CA MET A 7 -20.25 1.61 12.42
C MET A 7 -19.07 0.72 12.84
N LEU A 8 -17.95 1.32 13.24
CA LEU A 8 -16.78 0.60 13.76
C LEU A 8 -17.04 0.07 15.18
N GLN A 9 -17.72 0.85 16.01
CA GLN A 9 -18.11 0.44 17.35
C GLN A 9 -19.07 -0.76 17.33
N GLU A 10 -20.08 -0.75 16.45
CA GLU A 10 -21.00 -1.88 16.26
C GLU A 10 -20.30 -3.17 15.84
N ARG A 11 -19.16 -3.06 15.14
CA ARG A 11 -18.36 -4.20 14.68
C ARG A 11 -17.28 -4.62 15.68
N ASN A 12 -17.28 -4.06 16.89
CA ASN A 12 -16.26 -4.28 17.92
C ASN A 12 -14.84 -3.97 17.43
N VAL A 13 -14.68 -2.97 16.57
CA VAL A 13 -13.36 -2.52 16.11
C VAL A 13 -12.82 -1.47 17.06
N HIS A 14 -11.72 -1.79 17.73
CA HIS A 14 -11.00 -0.82 18.56
C HIS A 14 -10.27 0.21 17.70
N GLN A 15 -10.52 1.48 17.95
CA GLN A 15 -9.94 2.60 17.20
C GLN A 15 -8.78 3.21 18.00
N ILE A 16 -7.65 3.43 17.33
CA ILE A 16 -6.47 4.09 17.91
C ILE A 16 -6.39 5.50 17.36
N PHE A 17 -6.27 6.49 18.25
CA PHE A 17 -6.07 7.88 17.84
C PHE A 17 -4.63 8.12 17.41
N VAL A 18 -4.43 8.62 16.19
CA VAL A 18 -3.12 9.03 15.68
C VAL A 18 -3.04 10.56 15.67
N PRO A 19 -2.15 11.18 16.47
CA PRO A 19 -1.99 12.63 16.48
C PRO A 19 -1.54 13.18 15.11
N ALA A 20 -1.88 14.43 14.84
CA ALA A 20 -1.41 15.12 13.64
C ALA A 20 0.11 15.13 13.55
N GLY A 21 0.66 14.88 12.36
CA GLY A 21 2.10 14.82 12.11
C GLY A 21 2.79 13.52 12.58
N MET A 22 2.05 12.55 13.14
CA MET A 22 2.62 11.29 13.64
C MET A 22 2.41 10.09 12.72
N THR A 23 1.84 10.24 11.53
CA THR A 23 1.53 9.09 10.65
C THR A 23 2.79 8.30 10.27
N GLY A 24 3.90 8.99 9.95
CA GLY A 24 5.19 8.35 9.66
C GLY A 24 5.83 7.60 10.83
N LYS A 25 5.26 7.68 12.03
CA LYS A 25 5.71 6.92 13.21
C LYS A 25 4.68 5.90 13.68
N LEU A 26 3.40 6.26 13.69
CA LEU A 26 2.34 5.48 14.34
C LEU A 26 1.41 4.75 13.35
N GLN A 27 1.55 4.98 12.04
CA GLN A 27 0.78 4.25 11.04
C GLN A 27 1.66 3.22 10.33
N PRO A 28 1.40 1.90 10.49
CA PRO A 28 2.23 0.83 9.91
C PRO A 28 2.46 0.98 8.41
N LEU A 29 1.42 1.42 7.68
CA LEU A 29 1.53 1.63 6.24
C LEU A 29 2.59 2.67 5.90
N ASP A 30 2.61 3.81 6.57
CA ASP A 30 3.60 4.87 6.33
C ASP A 30 4.98 4.51 6.88
N VAL A 31 5.03 3.79 8.00
CA VAL A 31 6.27 3.37 8.67
C VAL A 31 7.06 2.37 7.82
N GLY A 32 6.40 1.36 7.25
CA GLY A 32 7.11 0.22 6.68
C GLY A 32 6.60 -0.29 5.33
N VAL A 33 5.29 -0.25 5.07
CA VAL A 33 4.70 -0.94 3.90
C VAL A 33 4.76 -0.10 2.63
N ASN A 34 4.50 1.20 2.73
CA ASN A 34 4.35 2.09 1.57
C ASN A 34 5.64 2.21 0.77
N ARG A 35 6.80 2.23 1.43
CA ARG A 35 8.10 2.33 0.76
C ARG A 35 8.38 1.14 -0.17
N PRO A 36 8.44 -0.12 0.31
CA PRO A 36 8.67 -1.28 -0.57
C PRO A 36 7.57 -1.43 -1.62
N PHE A 37 6.30 -1.20 -1.27
CA PHE A 37 5.22 -1.24 -2.25
C PHE A 37 5.44 -0.26 -3.42
N LYS A 38 5.81 1.00 -3.14
CA LYS A 38 6.12 2.01 -4.18
C LYS A 38 7.32 1.63 -5.05
N VAL A 39 8.32 0.95 -4.48
CA VAL A 39 9.45 0.42 -5.24
C VAL A 39 8.98 -0.67 -6.21
N PHE A 40 8.16 -1.63 -5.73
CA PHE A 40 7.60 -2.68 -6.57
C PHE A 40 6.66 -2.13 -7.65
N TRP A 41 5.87 -1.11 -7.32
CA TRP A 41 5.00 -0.42 -8.27
C TRP A 41 5.79 0.20 -9.41
N THR A 42 6.90 0.87 -9.06
CA THR A 42 7.78 1.49 -10.05
C THR A 42 8.38 0.45 -11.00
N ASP A 43 8.82 -0.69 -10.46
CA ASP A 43 9.31 -1.83 -11.26
C ASP A 43 8.22 -2.41 -12.17
N ALA A 44 7.03 -2.68 -11.62
CA ALA A 44 5.89 -3.23 -12.38
C ALA A 44 5.46 -2.29 -13.52
N TYR A 45 5.36 -0.98 -13.23
CA TYR A 45 5.03 0.03 -14.22
C TYR A 45 6.09 0.14 -15.33
N GLN A 46 7.38 0.10 -14.97
CA GLN A 46 8.47 0.10 -15.95
C GLN A 46 8.43 -1.16 -16.84
N LYS A 47 8.14 -2.33 -16.27
CA LYS A 47 7.98 -3.58 -17.02
C LYS A 47 6.79 -3.52 -17.97
N TRP A 48 5.64 -3.04 -17.49
CA TRP A 48 4.46 -2.82 -18.33
C TRP A 48 4.81 -1.89 -19.50
N ARG A 49 5.43 -0.75 -19.23
CA ARG A 49 5.82 0.24 -20.24
C ARG A 49 6.77 -0.35 -21.30
N LYS A 50 7.70 -1.22 -20.90
CA LYS A 50 8.65 -1.89 -21.82
C LYS A 50 8.00 -2.93 -22.74
N ARG A 51 6.80 -3.41 -22.42
CA ARG A 51 6.06 -4.38 -23.25
C ARG A 51 5.23 -3.72 -24.34
N LEU A 52 4.99 -2.41 -24.26
CA LEU A 52 4.16 -1.68 -25.21
C LEU A 52 4.87 -1.50 -26.55
N GLY A 53 4.11 -1.63 -27.62
CA GLY A 53 4.56 -1.52 -29.01
C GLY A 53 4.10 -0.24 -29.70
N PRO A 54 4.43 -0.08 -31.00
CA PRO A 54 3.97 1.05 -31.82
C PRO A 54 2.44 1.23 -31.83
N GLU A 55 1.68 0.14 -31.71
CA GLU A 55 0.22 0.12 -31.64
C GLU A 55 -0.35 0.77 -30.37
N ASP A 56 0.46 0.87 -29.31
CA ASP A 56 0.09 1.48 -28.04
C ASP A 56 0.36 2.98 -28.01
N VAL A 57 0.90 3.54 -29.10
CA VAL A 57 1.14 4.98 -29.24
C VAL A 57 -0.13 5.65 -29.75
N THR A 58 -0.64 6.59 -28.96
CA THR A 58 -1.79 7.42 -29.32
C THR A 58 -1.48 8.32 -30.53
N LYS A 59 -2.52 8.85 -31.18
CA LYS A 59 -2.37 9.76 -32.33
C LYS A 59 -1.50 10.99 -32.03
N SER A 60 -1.38 11.40 -30.77
CA SER A 60 -0.54 12.52 -30.32
C SER A 60 0.89 12.13 -29.98
N GLY A 61 1.30 10.87 -30.19
CA GLY A 61 2.66 10.39 -29.99
C GLY A 61 2.99 9.92 -28.57
N TYR A 62 2.03 9.93 -27.65
CA TYR A 62 2.22 9.42 -26.28
C TYR A 62 1.83 7.96 -26.18
N LEU A 63 2.48 7.21 -25.29
CA LEU A 63 2.01 5.88 -24.90
C LEU A 63 0.60 5.99 -24.29
N ARG A 64 -0.27 5.04 -24.60
CA ARG A 64 -1.58 4.94 -23.96
C ARG A 64 -1.44 4.79 -22.45
N ASN A 65 -2.50 5.14 -21.74
CA ASN A 65 -2.60 4.80 -20.33
C ASN A 65 -2.78 3.28 -20.13
N PRO A 66 -2.34 2.73 -18.99
CA PRO A 66 -2.73 1.40 -18.59
C PRO A 66 -4.26 1.30 -18.51
N SER A 67 -4.81 0.19 -18.99
CA SER A 67 -6.20 -0.17 -18.74
C SER A 67 -6.42 -0.47 -17.26
N ARG A 68 -7.69 -0.50 -16.85
CA ARG A 68 -8.06 -0.86 -15.48
C ARG A 68 -7.53 -2.24 -15.07
N GLN A 69 -7.56 -3.22 -15.98
CA GLN A 69 -7.08 -4.56 -15.68
C GLN A 69 -5.56 -4.58 -15.50
N GLU A 70 -4.80 -3.91 -16.37
CA GLU A 70 -3.34 -3.82 -16.24
C GLU A 70 -2.92 -3.12 -14.93
N LEU A 71 -3.66 -2.10 -14.48
CA LEU A 71 -3.43 -1.48 -13.17
C LEU A 71 -3.66 -2.49 -12.03
N ILE A 72 -4.76 -3.24 -12.06
CA ILE A 72 -5.08 -4.25 -11.04
C ILE A 72 -4.00 -5.32 -11.00
N ASP A 73 -3.57 -5.81 -12.16
CA ASP A 73 -2.53 -6.85 -12.26
C ASP A 73 -1.21 -6.36 -11.68
N MET A 74 -0.79 -5.12 -11.98
CA MET A 74 0.41 -4.52 -11.39
C MET A 74 0.28 -4.34 -9.86
N VAL A 75 -0.87 -3.86 -9.36
CA VAL A 75 -1.12 -3.74 -7.91
C VAL A 75 -1.04 -5.10 -7.24
N SER A 76 -1.62 -6.14 -7.86
CA SER A 76 -1.58 -7.51 -7.37
C SER A 76 -0.15 -8.05 -7.31
N GLU A 77 0.64 -7.88 -8.37
CA GLU A 77 2.07 -8.25 -8.41
C GLU A 77 2.86 -7.55 -7.29
N CYS A 78 2.58 -6.27 -7.04
CA CYS A 78 3.25 -5.52 -5.99
C CYS A 78 2.94 -6.07 -4.59
N TRP A 79 1.67 -6.37 -4.31
CA TRP A 79 1.27 -6.93 -3.03
C TRP A 79 1.84 -8.33 -2.78
N GLN A 80 1.97 -9.16 -3.82
CA GLN A 80 2.62 -10.48 -3.71
C GLN A 80 4.10 -10.38 -3.31
N LYS A 81 4.77 -9.26 -3.63
CA LYS A 81 6.17 -9.01 -3.25
C LYS A 81 6.33 -8.42 -1.85
N VAL A 82 5.28 -7.80 -1.28
CA VAL A 82 5.31 -7.31 0.10
C VAL A 82 5.19 -8.50 1.03
N THR A 83 6.24 -8.79 1.79
CA THR A 83 6.28 -9.96 2.68
C THR A 83 5.43 -9.74 3.92
N SER A 84 4.89 -10.83 4.48
CA SER A 84 4.19 -10.77 5.77
C SER A 84 5.08 -10.25 6.89
N ASP A 85 6.39 -10.52 6.85
CA ASP A 85 7.34 -9.99 7.84
C ASP A 85 7.52 -8.48 7.72
N CYS A 86 7.53 -7.94 6.50
CA CYS A 86 7.52 -6.49 6.30
C CYS A 86 6.28 -5.85 6.94
N ILE A 87 5.11 -6.48 6.79
CA ILE A 87 3.86 -6.02 7.42
C ILE A 87 3.96 -6.13 8.95
N LYS A 88 4.32 -7.29 9.50
CA LYS A 88 4.46 -7.49 10.95
C LYS A 88 5.43 -6.48 11.58
N ASN A 89 6.62 -6.34 11.00
CA ASN A 89 7.64 -5.41 11.48
C ASN A 89 7.16 -3.95 11.42
N SER A 90 6.30 -3.61 10.46
CA SER A 90 5.72 -2.26 10.39
C SER A 90 4.70 -1.98 11.49
N PHE A 91 3.97 -3.00 11.97
CA PHE A 91 3.08 -2.88 13.13
C PHE A 91 3.85 -2.78 14.45
N VAL A 92 4.92 -3.55 14.60
CA VAL A 92 5.83 -3.42 15.75
C VAL A 92 6.46 -2.04 15.77
N ARG A 93 7.01 -1.60 14.63
CA ARG A 93 7.65 -0.29 14.53
C ARG A 93 6.69 0.89 14.72
N ALA A 94 5.40 0.66 14.51
CA ALA A 94 4.35 1.64 14.77
C ALA A 94 3.83 1.61 16.23
N GLU A 95 4.44 0.79 17.10
CA GLU A 95 4.08 0.66 18.52
C GLU A 95 2.63 0.18 18.72
N ILE A 96 2.05 -0.51 17.74
CA ILE A 96 0.68 -1.05 17.81
C ILE A 96 0.67 -2.47 18.39
N VAL A 97 1.71 -3.24 18.11
CA VAL A 97 1.89 -4.61 18.63
C VAL A 97 3.29 -4.73 19.22
N SER A 98 3.45 -5.50 20.29
CA SER A 98 4.76 -5.80 20.85
C SER A 98 5.56 -6.71 19.92
N ASP A 99 6.88 -6.67 20.03
CA ASP A 99 7.72 -7.67 19.39
C ASP A 99 7.53 -9.06 20.03
N GLU A 100 8.01 -10.10 19.34
CA GLU A 100 7.95 -11.50 19.81
C GLU A 100 8.72 -11.77 21.12
N ASN A 101 9.50 -10.79 21.59
CA ASN A 101 10.26 -10.84 22.85
C ASN A 101 9.62 -9.97 23.96
N GLY A 102 8.46 -9.38 23.72
CA GLY A 102 7.74 -8.55 24.69
C GLY A 102 8.37 -7.17 24.93
N ALA A 103 9.27 -6.70 24.06
CA ALA A 103 9.68 -5.31 24.07
C ALA A 103 8.66 -4.45 23.29
N PRO A 104 8.31 -3.26 23.81
CA PRO A 104 7.40 -2.34 23.13
C PRO A 104 7.99 -1.78 21.83
#